data_AF-A0A969JJI4-F1
#
_entry.id   AF-A0A969JJI4-F1
#
_cell.length_a   1.000
_cell.length_b   1.000
_cell.length_c   1.000
_cell.angle_alpha   90.00
_cell.angle_beta   90.00
_cell.angle_gamma   90.00
#
_symmetry.space_group_name_H-M   'P 1'
#
loop_
_entity.id
_entity.type
_entity.pdbx_description
1 polymer ?
#
loop_
_entity_poly.entity_id
_entity_poly.type
_entity_poly.pdbx_seq_one_letter_code
_entity_poly.pdbx_strand_id
1 'polypeptide(L)'
;MTESLTSKHIPSQTATEPGGDSLSTQQDIHVLLVEDNPGDAFLIQGMLGVKHSGDTIQYQLTHVVKLEEAINVLKQVTFNVILLDLSLPDSHGLATLEKS
;
A
#
# COMPACT_ATOMS: atom_id res chain seq x y z
N MET A 1 39.07 -51.54 -42.11
CA MET A 1 38.23 -52.20 -43.13
C MET A 1 36.86 -52.40 -42.50
N THR A 2 35.81 -51.80 -43.12
CA THR A 2 34.34 -51.99 -42.94
C THR A 2 33.73 -51.62 -41.57
N GLU A 3 33.00 -50.49 -41.43
CA GLU A 3 31.56 -50.21 -41.72
C GLU A 3 30.70 -50.30 -40.42
N SER A 4 30.24 -49.16 -39.88
CA SER A 4 28.94 -48.50 -40.09
C SER A 4 27.77 -49.15 -39.36
N LEU A 5 27.24 -48.49 -38.32
CA LEU A 5 25.79 -48.45 -38.03
C LEU A 5 25.40 -47.08 -37.48
N THR A 6 24.58 -46.40 -38.27
CA THR A 6 23.88 -45.17 -37.98
C THR A 6 22.72 -45.43 -37.02
N SER A 7 22.54 -44.57 -36.02
CA SER A 7 21.23 -44.37 -35.41
C SER A 7 20.95 -42.87 -35.37
N LYS A 8 19.95 -42.47 -36.16
CA LYS A 8 19.33 -41.14 -36.13
C LYS A 8 18.71 -40.95 -34.75
N HIS A 9 19.16 -39.94 -34.00
CA HIS A 9 18.29 -39.28 -33.04
C HIS A 9 18.23 -37.79 -33.37
N ILE A 10 17.00 -37.30 -33.41
CA ILE A 10 16.61 -35.94 -33.79
C ILE A 10 17.07 -34.98 -32.67
N PRO A 11 17.56 -33.77 -32.98
CA PRO A 11 17.79 -32.76 -31.96
C PRO A 11 16.45 -32.19 -31.52
N SER A 12 16.07 -32.42 -30.26
CA SER A 12 15.02 -31.63 -29.61
C SER A 12 15.66 -30.34 -29.11
N GLN A 13 15.66 -29.30 -29.95
CA GLN A 13 15.55 -27.93 -29.46
C GLN A 13 14.11 -27.82 -28.91
N THR A 14 13.79 -27.18 -27.80
CA THR A 14 13.98 -25.75 -27.57
C THR A 14 13.53 -25.41 -26.14
N ALA A 15 14.14 -24.36 -25.60
CA ALA A 15 13.58 -23.44 -24.59
C ALA A 15 13.48 -23.94 -23.14
N THR A 16 14.57 -23.69 -22.41
CA THR A 16 14.57 -22.99 -21.12
C THR A 16 13.28 -22.18 -20.91
N GLU A 17 12.48 -22.53 -19.90
CA GLU A 17 11.41 -21.67 -19.41
C GLU A 17 12.03 -20.39 -18.84
N PRO A 18 11.75 -19.20 -19.39
CA PRO A 18 12.00 -17.96 -18.69
C PRO A 18 10.84 -17.72 -17.72
N GLY A 19 11.18 -17.45 -16.47
CA GLY A 19 10.23 -16.93 -15.49
C GLY A 19 9.46 -15.73 -16.05
N GLY A 20 8.15 -15.74 -15.84
CA GLY A 20 7.27 -14.60 -16.00
C GLY A 20 6.67 -14.31 -14.64
N ASP A 21 7.14 -13.23 -14.03
CA ASP A 21 6.68 -12.66 -12.76
C ASP A 21 5.16 -12.77 -12.60
N SER A 22 4.72 -13.46 -11.55
CA SER A 22 3.49 -13.09 -10.88
C SER A 22 3.70 -11.68 -10.36
N LEU A 23 3.33 -10.67 -11.13
CA LEU A 23 3.28 -9.28 -10.71
C LEU A 23 2.52 -9.21 -9.38
N SER A 24 3.25 -9.18 -8.28
CA SER A 24 2.71 -8.78 -6.99
C SER A 24 2.24 -7.34 -7.18
N THR A 25 0.95 -7.16 -7.45
CA THR A 25 0.37 -5.84 -7.63
C THR A 25 0.46 -5.13 -6.30
N GLN A 26 1.48 -4.30 -6.16
CA GLN A 26 1.66 -3.50 -4.97
C GLN A 26 0.51 -2.50 -4.90
N GLN A 27 -0.34 -2.59 -3.88
CA GLN A 27 -1.52 -1.76 -3.73
C GLN A 27 -1.20 -0.58 -2.82
N ASP A 28 -1.25 0.64 -3.36
CA ASP A 28 -1.07 1.85 -2.59
C ASP A 28 -2.40 2.27 -1.94
N ILE A 29 -2.39 2.47 -0.63
CA ILE A 29 -3.54 2.95 0.16
C ILE A 29 -3.16 4.33 0.72
N HIS A 30 -3.88 5.35 0.27
CA HIS A 30 -3.72 6.72 0.76
C HIS A 30 -4.52 6.89 2.05
N VAL A 31 -3.83 7.23 3.12
CA VAL A 31 -4.41 7.41 4.46
C VAL A 31 -4.24 8.87 4.87
N LEU A 32 -5.34 9.50 5.30
CA LEU A 32 -5.30 10.80 5.98
C LEU A 32 -5.38 10.57 7.48
N LEU A 33 -4.41 11.05 8.24
CA LEU A 33 -4.42 11.06 9.70
C LEU A 33 -4.65 12.49 10.21
N VAL A 34 -5.61 12.66 11.10
CA VAL A 34 -5.93 13.93 11.79
C VAL A 34 -5.70 13.72 13.27
N GLU A 35 -4.57 14.23 13.78
CA GLU A 35 -4.10 13.99 15.15
C GLU A 35 -3.18 15.16 15.58
N ASP A 36 -3.50 15.86 16.66
CA ASP A 36 -2.71 17.00 17.13
C ASP A 36 -1.57 16.58 18.08
N ASN A 37 -1.65 15.37 18.66
CA ASN A 37 -0.61 14.81 19.49
C ASN A 37 0.51 14.18 18.63
N PRO A 38 1.73 14.74 18.62
CA PRO A 38 2.82 14.22 17.80
C PRO A 38 3.28 12.82 18.22
N GLY A 39 3.09 12.45 19.49
CA GLY A 39 3.40 11.10 19.99
C GLY A 39 2.46 10.05 19.42
N ASP A 40 1.16 10.33 19.43
CA ASP A 40 0.15 9.42 18.88
C ASP A 40 0.27 9.32 17.36
N ALA A 41 0.52 10.44 16.68
CA ALA A 41 0.78 10.47 15.25
C ALA A 41 2.01 9.61 14.86
N PHE A 42 3.10 9.72 15.64
CA PHE A 42 4.31 8.93 15.44
C PHE A 42 4.06 7.42 15.65
N LEU A 43 3.28 7.05 16.65
CA LEU A 43 2.93 5.65 16.91
C LEU A 43 2.11 5.08 15.74
N ILE A 44 1.10 5.80 15.26
CA ILE A 44 0.26 5.37 14.13
C ILE A 44 1.10 5.25 12.85
N GLN A 45 1.98 6.21 12.58
CA GLN A 45 2.96 6.14 11.49
C GLN A 45 3.81 4.87 11.55
N GLY A 46 4.34 4.56 12.75
CA GLY A 46 5.10 3.35 12.99
C GLY A 46 4.27 2.10 12.70
N MET A 47 3.04 2.03 13.21
CA MET A 47 2.15 0.88 13.01
C MET A 47 1.81 0.65 11.53
N LEU A 48 1.55 1.70 10.75
CA LEU A 48 1.29 1.59 9.32
C LEU A 48 2.56 1.31 8.49
N GLY A 49 3.73 1.71 8.98
CA GLY A 49 5.01 1.48 8.32
C GLY A 49 5.60 0.07 8.51
N VAL A 50 5.09 -0.71 9.47
CA VAL A 50 5.54 -2.10 9.69
C VAL A 50 5.06 -2.98 8.53
N LYS A 51 6.00 -3.39 7.68
CA LYS A 51 5.78 -4.39 6.62
C LYS A 51 6.03 -5.80 7.13
N HIS A 52 5.11 -6.70 6.89
CA HIS A 52 5.30 -8.13 7.12
C HIS A 52 5.71 -8.84 5.82
N SER A 53 6.37 -9.99 5.94
CA SER A 53 6.75 -10.80 4.79
C SER A 53 5.50 -11.22 4.00
N GLY A 54 5.42 -10.78 2.75
CA GLY A 54 4.27 -11.04 1.86
C GLY A 54 3.26 -9.90 1.77
N ASP A 55 3.44 -8.80 2.51
CA ASP A 55 2.60 -7.61 2.35
C ASP A 55 2.85 -6.96 0.98
N THR A 56 1.77 -6.85 0.21
CA THR A 56 1.74 -6.14 -1.07
C THR A 56 1.19 -4.72 -0.93
N ILE A 57 0.81 -4.30 0.28
CA ILE A 57 0.21 -2.98 0.53
C ILE A 57 1.30 -1.97 0.87
N GLN A 58 1.20 -0.76 0.32
CA GLN A 58 1.94 0.41 0.79
C GLN A 58 0.97 1.45 1.32
N TYR A 59 1.19 1.93 2.53
CA TYR A 59 0.44 3.04 3.07
C TYR A 59 1.15 4.35 2.76
N GLN A 60 0.44 5.26 2.09
CA GLN A 60 0.87 6.63 1.87
C GLN A 60 0.12 7.53 2.86
N LEU A 61 0.81 7.96 3.91
CA LEU A 61 0.20 8.73 4.98
C LEU A 61 0.36 10.23 4.73
N THR A 62 -0.75 10.96 4.75
CA THR A 62 -0.78 12.41 4.93
C THR A 62 -1.25 12.70 6.34
N HIS A 63 -0.49 13.48 7.12
CA HIS A 63 -0.84 13.85 8.48
C HIS A 63 -1.14 15.34 8.57
N VAL A 64 -2.24 15.68 9.22
CA VAL A 64 -2.65 17.04 9.58
C VAL A 64 -3.02 17.08 11.06
N VAL A 65 -2.98 18.26 11.67
CA VAL A 65 -3.18 18.40 13.13
C VAL A 65 -4.55 18.98 13.49
N LYS A 66 -5.32 19.43 12.50
CA LYS A 66 -6.64 20.04 12.69
C LYS A 66 -7.66 19.46 11.73
N LEU A 67 -8.91 19.39 12.18
CA LEU A 67 -10.02 18.97 11.34
C LEU A 67 -10.24 19.93 10.17
N GLU A 68 -10.08 21.24 10.37
CA GLU A 68 -10.21 22.22 9.27
C GLU A 68 -9.20 21.94 8.14
N GLU A 69 -7.95 21.61 8.49
CA GLU A 69 -6.91 21.26 7.53
C GLU A 69 -7.28 19.98 6.77
N ALA A 70 -7.79 18.97 7.49
CA ALA A 70 -8.28 17.73 6.89
C ALA A 70 -9.35 18.00 5.84
N ILE A 71 -10.36 18.81 6.16
CA ILE A 71 -11.44 19.18 5.24
C ILE A 71 -10.88 19.91 4.00
N ASN A 72 -9.89 20.78 4.16
CA ASN A 72 -9.28 21.50 3.05
C ASN A 72 -8.46 20.60 2.12
N VAL A 73 -7.77 19.59 2.66
CA VAL A 73 -7.03 18.61 1.86
C VAL A 73 -7.99 17.64 1.17
N LEU A 74 -9.07 17.23 1.83
CA LEU A 74 -10.10 16.35 1.26
C LEU A 74 -10.83 16.93 0.05
N LYS A 75 -10.86 18.27 -0.09
CA LYS A 75 -11.38 18.95 -1.30
C LYS A 75 -10.45 18.83 -2.51
N GLN A 76 -9.18 18.50 -2.29
CA GLN A 76 -8.12 18.51 -3.32
C GLN A 76 -7.63 17.11 -3.68
N VAL A 77 -7.61 16.21 -2.70
CA VAL A 77 -7.04 14.86 -2.82
C VAL A 77 -8.01 13.84 -2.25
N THR A 78 -8.17 12.72 -2.94
CA THR A 78 -8.95 11.57 -2.47
C THR A 78 -8.09 10.65 -1.61
N PHE A 79 -8.64 10.22 -0.47
CA PHE A 79 -8.03 9.23 0.40
C PHE A 79 -8.89 7.97 0.45
N ASN A 80 -8.26 6.82 0.66
CA ASN A 80 -8.96 5.55 0.83
C ASN A 80 -9.46 5.39 2.26
N VAL A 81 -8.71 5.91 3.23
CA VAL A 81 -9.00 5.81 4.66
C VAL A 81 -8.70 7.14 5.33
N ILE A 82 -9.52 7.51 6.31
CA ILE A 82 -9.29 8.65 7.21
C ILE A 82 -9.25 8.11 8.63
N LEU A 83 -8.17 8.40 9.34
CA LEU A 83 -8.02 8.19 10.78
C LEU A 83 -8.20 9.55 11.45
N LEU A 84 -9.31 9.72 12.17
CA LEU A 84 -9.69 10.99 12.79
C LEU A 84 -9.69 10.82 14.30
N ASP A 85 -8.88 11.62 15.01
CA ASP A 85 -9.08 11.82 16.43
C ASP A 85 -10.32 12.71 16.68
N LEU A 86 -11.18 12.26 17.59
CA LEU A 86 -12.39 12.97 18.01
C LEU A 86 -12.15 13.82 19.27
N SER A 87 -10.95 13.79 19.84
CA SER A 87 -10.56 14.62 20.98
C SER A 87 -9.94 15.97 20.56
N LEU A 88 -9.74 16.18 19.25
CA LEU A 88 -9.19 17.40 18.68
C LEU A 88 -9.91 18.65 19.19
N PRO A 89 -9.16 19.74 19.48
CA PRO A 89 -9.71 20.96 20.06
C PRO A 89 -10.69 21.70 19.13
N ASP A 90 -10.60 21.48 17.82
CA ASP A 90 -11.49 22.05 16.80
C ASP A 90 -12.63 21.09 16.39
N SER A 91 -12.75 19.95 17.06
CA SER A 91 -13.82 18.99 16.87
C SER A 91 -14.87 19.10 18.00
N HIS A 92 -16.09 18.65 17.72
CA HIS A 92 -17.15 18.56 18.72
C HIS A 92 -17.39 17.10 19.13
N GLY A 93 -16.33 16.29 19.17
CA GLY A 93 -16.43 14.84 19.44
C GLY A 93 -17.25 14.13 18.36
N LEU A 94 -18.16 13.23 18.77
CA LEU A 94 -19.03 12.50 17.85
C LEU A 94 -19.98 13.40 17.05
N ALA A 95 -20.30 14.60 17.53
CA ALA A 95 -21.13 15.56 16.77
C ALA A 95 -20.42 16.01 15.48
N THR A 96 -19.10 15.85 15.40
CA THR A 96 -18.32 16.04 14.16
C THR A 96 -18.76 15.09 13.04
N LEU A 97 -19.32 13.93 13.37
CA LEU A 97 -19.76 12.93 12.40
C LEU A 97 -21.24 13.10 11.99
N GLU A 98 -21.87 14.22 12.35
CA GLU A 98 -23.26 14.45 11.95
C GLU A 98 -23.42 14.45 10.43
N LYS A 99 -24.39 13.64 10.00
CA LYS A 99 -24.71 13.40 8.60
C LYS A 99 -25.32 14.68 7.99
N SER A 100 -24.75 15.17 6.89
CA SER A 100 -25.42 16.13 6.00
C SER A 100 -26.30 15.43 4.98
#